data_AF-A0A2T3J5T1-F1
#
_entry.id   AF-A0A2T3J5T1-F1
#
_cell.length_a   1.000
_cell.length_b   1.000
_cell.length_c   1.000
_cell.angle_alpha   90.00
_cell.angle_beta   90.00
_cell.angle_gamma   90.00
#
_symmetry.space_group_name_H-M   'P 1'
#
loop_
_entity.id
_entity.type
_entity.pdbx_description
1 polymer ?
#
loop_
_entity_poly.entity_id
_entity_poly.type
_entity_poly.pdbx_seq_one_letter_code
_entity_poly.pdbx_strand_id
1 'polypeptide(L)'
;MDSEKLIKIIEPKIITNNDQYWAMHALSFLEYFYEHKNSEVSFSRNIDSSKAPITMASLRAHASISFISDMRRYFRNWGLQYLLAHYMRTVEAEDAVGDLLAYLSDIHNIDLVQDLKWYGWYVTGSDSRSGNRFIQEVDAPLLGTRNLSLNEYKRARDTDMCLLLGYEFDDPQSDNIEHYEISVLGEVEGKYSSDIHRSSYWNRKPEFSQFGIGVSDENDHNQIEVVKSENGSKPVITFSSKDNVVKDFIDILDVFDWVFNRRYSQDNTPPRSYINIGLGNTIKYLIESWNDPVYEVIRDLRKLINVSDKSKEETNEITMPSVPKIILP
;
A
#
# COMPACT_ATOMS: atom_id res chain seq x y z
N MET A 1 34.76 1.51 15.97
CA MET A 1 34.09 2.78 16.32
C MET A 1 32.64 2.59 15.94
N ASP A 2 31.79 2.37 16.93
CA ASP A 2 30.35 2.29 16.72
C ASP A 2 29.88 3.64 16.19
N SER A 3 29.48 3.68 14.93
CA SER A 3 28.76 4.84 14.40
C SER A 3 27.42 4.85 15.10
N GLU A 4 27.13 5.88 15.91
CA GLU A 4 25.79 6.16 16.42
C GLU A 4 24.79 5.92 15.30
N LYS A 5 23.86 4.97 15.51
CA LYS A 5 22.71 4.83 14.63
C LYS A 5 21.95 6.16 14.70
N LEU A 6 22.04 6.96 13.65
CA LEU A 6 21.17 8.12 13.47
C LEU A 6 19.76 7.58 13.27
N ILE A 7 18.99 7.58 14.35
CA ILE A 7 17.57 7.30 14.37
C ILE A 7 16.87 8.66 14.43
N LYS A 8 16.03 8.94 13.43
CA LYS A 8 15.16 10.12 13.43
C LYS A 8 13.73 9.69 13.76
N ILE A 9 13.13 10.33 14.75
CA ILE A 9 11.71 10.15 15.07
C ILE A 9 10.88 10.83 13.98
N ILE A 10 9.86 10.14 13.48
CA ILE A 10 8.84 10.68 12.59
C ILE A 10 7.63 11.01 13.46
N GLU A 11 7.38 12.31 13.64
CA GLU A 11 6.26 12.76 14.45
C GLU A 11 4.93 12.44 13.75
N PRO A 12 3.96 11.83 14.45
CA PRO A 12 2.67 11.54 13.86
C PRO A 12 1.91 12.85 13.61
N LYS A 13 1.41 13.03 12.39
CA LYS A 13 0.50 14.14 12.07
C LYS A 13 -0.90 13.86 12.59
N ILE A 14 -1.62 14.95 12.89
CA ILE A 14 -3.01 14.86 13.34
C ILE A 14 -3.88 14.42 12.17
N ILE A 15 -4.70 13.37 12.39
CA ILE A 15 -5.72 12.94 11.43
C ILE A 15 -6.77 14.06 11.32
N THR A 16 -6.84 14.69 10.16
CA THR A 16 -7.71 15.86 9.96
C THR A 16 -9.10 15.50 9.44
N ASN A 17 -9.24 14.33 8.81
CA ASN A 17 -10.51 13.86 8.25
C ASN A 17 -10.73 12.35 8.49
N ASN A 18 -11.62 12.04 9.43
CA ASN A 18 -11.95 10.66 9.80
C ASN A 18 -12.59 9.85 8.66
N ASP A 19 -13.40 10.49 7.80
CA ASP A 19 -14.05 9.76 6.71
C ASP A 19 -13.00 9.25 5.71
N GLN A 20 -11.99 10.07 5.40
CA GLN A 20 -10.89 9.69 4.51
C GLN A 20 -9.99 8.65 5.15
N TYR A 21 -9.67 8.84 6.43
CA TYR A 21 -8.88 7.92 7.22
C TYR A 21 -9.49 6.51 7.24
N TRP A 22 -10.78 6.40 7.57
CA TRP A 22 -11.44 5.09 7.63
C TRP A 22 -11.74 4.51 6.24
N ALA A 23 -12.02 5.35 5.24
CA ALA A 23 -12.12 4.91 3.85
C ALA A 23 -10.82 4.25 3.37
N MET A 24 -9.66 4.83 3.71
CA MET A 24 -8.34 4.26 3.41
C MET A 24 -8.16 2.87 4.02
N HIS A 25 -8.48 2.70 5.32
CA HIS A 25 -8.35 1.38 5.97
C HIS A 25 -9.29 0.33 5.37
N ALA A 26 -10.55 0.72 5.12
CA ALA A 26 -11.53 -0.16 4.49
C ALA A 26 -11.13 -0.55 3.06
N LEU A 27 -10.59 0.41 2.31
CA LEU A 27 -10.05 0.22 0.97
C LEU A 27 -8.90 -0.79 0.98
N SER A 28 -7.91 -0.62 1.85
CA SER A 28 -6.76 -1.52 1.94
C SER A 28 -7.15 -2.95 2.26
N PHE A 29 -8.19 -3.16 3.08
CA PHE A 29 -8.78 -4.49 3.27
C PHE A 29 -9.32 -5.06 1.95
N LEU A 30 -10.18 -4.31 1.26
CA LEU A 30 -10.82 -4.79 0.04
C LEU A 30 -9.79 -5.06 -1.06
N GLU A 31 -8.82 -4.17 -1.25
CA GLU A 31 -7.74 -4.35 -2.23
C GLU A 31 -6.88 -5.57 -1.94
N TYR A 32 -6.48 -5.80 -0.69
CA TYR A 32 -5.72 -6.99 -0.32
C TYR A 32 -6.46 -8.27 -0.73
N PHE A 33 -7.74 -8.40 -0.35
CA PHE A 33 -8.52 -9.60 -0.67
C PHE A 33 -8.85 -9.72 -2.16
N TYR A 34 -8.81 -8.62 -2.91
CA TYR A 34 -9.15 -8.58 -4.33
C TYR A 34 -7.93 -8.86 -5.22
N GLU A 35 -6.80 -8.23 -4.92
CA GLU A 35 -5.59 -8.21 -5.75
C GLU A 35 -4.55 -9.27 -5.36
N HIS A 36 -4.48 -9.67 -4.08
CA HIS A 36 -3.45 -10.59 -3.60
C HIS A 36 -3.76 -12.06 -3.98
N LYS A 37 -2.84 -12.72 -4.69
CA LYS A 37 -2.99 -14.06 -5.28
C LYS A 37 -2.79 -15.20 -4.28
N ASN A 38 -1.96 -14.97 -3.27
CA ASN A 38 -1.53 -16.02 -2.32
C ASN A 38 -2.44 -16.15 -1.10
N SER A 39 -3.49 -15.33 -0.99
CA SER A 39 -4.48 -15.50 0.06
C SER A 39 -5.24 -16.82 -0.12
N GLU A 40 -5.34 -17.62 0.94
CA GLU A 40 -6.12 -18.86 0.95
C GLU A 40 -7.60 -18.60 0.65
N VAL A 41 -8.09 -17.43 1.07
CA VAL A 41 -9.41 -16.92 0.76
C VAL A 41 -9.26 -15.55 0.11
N SER A 42 -9.53 -15.46 -1.18
CA SER A 42 -9.58 -14.21 -1.94
C SER A 42 -10.86 -14.15 -2.74
N PHE A 43 -11.26 -12.93 -3.11
CA PHE A 43 -12.38 -12.69 -4.02
C PHE A 43 -12.24 -13.46 -5.34
N SER A 44 -11.01 -13.76 -5.74
CA SER A 44 -10.70 -14.13 -7.10
C SER A 44 -10.21 -15.57 -7.28
N ARG A 45 -9.97 -16.29 -6.18
CA ARG A 45 -9.71 -17.74 -6.15
C ARG A 45 -10.99 -18.55 -5.99
N ASN A 46 -11.98 -18.01 -5.30
CA ASN A 46 -13.18 -18.73 -4.88
C ASN A 46 -14.44 -18.36 -5.68
N ILE A 47 -14.39 -17.30 -6.49
CA ILE A 47 -15.53 -16.82 -7.27
C ILE A 47 -15.16 -16.85 -8.74
N ASP A 48 -15.92 -17.61 -9.52
CA ASP A 48 -15.83 -17.59 -10.98
C ASP A 48 -16.46 -16.30 -11.52
N SER A 49 -15.61 -15.29 -11.75
CA SER A 49 -16.04 -13.97 -12.21
C SER A 49 -16.66 -13.98 -13.61
N SER A 50 -16.57 -15.09 -14.35
CA SER A 50 -17.27 -15.25 -15.62
C SER A 50 -18.76 -15.54 -15.45
N LYS A 51 -19.19 -15.94 -14.24
CA LYS A 51 -20.57 -16.36 -13.93
C LYS A 51 -21.34 -15.36 -13.07
N ALA A 52 -20.64 -14.57 -12.25
CA ALA A 52 -21.24 -13.57 -11.38
C ALA A 52 -20.24 -12.45 -11.04
N PRO A 53 -20.71 -11.23 -10.76
CA PRO A 53 -19.83 -10.18 -10.24
C PRO A 53 -19.23 -10.59 -8.90
N ILE A 54 -17.98 -10.21 -8.69
CA ILE A 54 -17.29 -10.34 -7.41
C ILE A 54 -17.80 -9.24 -6.49
N THR A 55 -18.44 -9.61 -5.38
CA THR A 55 -19.10 -8.69 -4.44
C THR A 55 -18.72 -9.09 -3.00
N MET A 56 -18.90 -8.19 -2.02
CA MET A 56 -18.68 -8.56 -0.61
C MET A 56 -19.59 -9.71 -0.17
N ALA A 57 -20.83 -9.73 -0.69
CA ALA A 57 -21.76 -10.84 -0.50
C ALA A 57 -21.21 -12.18 -0.97
N SER A 58 -20.59 -12.23 -2.16
CA SER A 58 -20.05 -13.48 -2.69
C SER A 58 -18.80 -13.93 -1.95
N LEU A 59 -17.92 -13.02 -1.50
CA LEU A 59 -16.80 -13.40 -0.63
C LEU A 59 -17.29 -14.03 0.67
N ARG A 60 -18.26 -13.39 1.33
CA ARG A 60 -18.82 -13.90 2.58
C ARG A 60 -19.48 -15.27 2.44
N ALA A 61 -20.14 -15.54 1.31
CA ALA A 61 -20.77 -16.83 1.03
C ALA A 61 -19.74 -17.97 0.92
N HIS A 62 -18.51 -17.68 0.50
CA HIS A 62 -17.42 -18.66 0.37
C HIS A 62 -16.46 -18.67 1.57
N ALA A 63 -16.54 -17.65 2.43
CA ALA A 63 -15.73 -17.54 3.64
C ALA A 63 -16.22 -18.52 4.72
N SER A 64 -15.27 -19.16 5.41
CA SER A 64 -15.55 -19.92 6.63
C SER A 64 -16.05 -18.99 7.75
N ILE A 65 -16.68 -19.55 8.78
CA ILE A 65 -17.06 -18.79 9.98
C ILE A 65 -15.82 -18.20 10.68
N SER A 66 -14.66 -18.83 10.54
CA SER A 66 -13.37 -18.39 11.10
C SER A 66 -12.56 -17.48 10.18
N PHE A 67 -13.06 -17.12 9.00
CA PHE A 67 -12.29 -16.46 7.93
C PHE A 67 -11.48 -15.25 8.41
N ILE A 68 -12.09 -14.33 9.16
CA ILE A 68 -11.38 -13.12 9.63
C ILE A 68 -10.26 -13.49 10.62
N SER A 69 -10.51 -14.44 11.53
CA SER A 69 -9.50 -14.92 12.48
C SER A 69 -8.32 -15.58 11.77
N ASP A 70 -8.61 -16.42 10.77
CA ASP A 70 -7.58 -17.15 10.01
C ASP A 70 -6.72 -16.20 9.19
N MET A 71 -7.33 -15.14 8.65
CA MET A 71 -6.64 -14.17 7.79
C MET A 71 -5.83 -13.12 8.55
N ARG A 72 -6.10 -12.87 9.84
CA ARG A 72 -5.44 -11.79 10.61
C ARG A 72 -3.91 -11.83 10.53
N ARG A 73 -3.32 -13.02 10.59
CA ARG A 73 -1.85 -13.19 10.51
C ARG A 73 -1.30 -12.79 9.14
N TYR A 74 -1.98 -13.18 8.06
CA TYR A 74 -1.54 -12.91 6.70
C TYR A 74 -1.81 -11.45 6.32
N PHE A 75 -2.95 -10.92 6.74
CA PHE A 75 -3.33 -9.53 6.52
C PHE A 75 -2.35 -8.55 7.17
N ARG A 76 -1.91 -8.83 8.41
CA ARG A 76 -0.88 -8.03 9.08
C ARG A 76 0.40 -7.94 8.26
N ASN A 77 0.78 -9.01 7.57
CA ASN A 77 2.02 -9.06 6.81
C ASN A 77 1.85 -8.51 5.39
N TRP A 78 1.02 -9.15 4.59
CA TRP A 78 0.85 -8.88 3.16
C TRP A 78 -0.15 -7.77 2.87
N GLY A 79 -1.11 -7.53 3.77
CA GLY A 79 -2.07 -6.43 3.61
C GLY A 79 -1.43 -5.05 3.80
N LEU A 80 -0.32 -4.97 4.55
CA LEU A 80 0.32 -3.71 4.88
C LEU A 80 0.77 -2.92 3.64
N GLN A 81 1.25 -3.59 2.58
CA GLN A 81 1.65 -2.90 1.34
C GLN A 81 0.49 -2.13 0.68
N TYR A 82 -0.75 -2.63 0.80
CA TYR A 82 -1.95 -1.96 0.28
C TYR A 82 -2.35 -0.77 1.15
N LEU A 83 -2.12 -0.84 2.46
CA LEU A 83 -2.23 0.33 3.34
C LEU A 83 -1.21 1.39 2.96
N LEU A 84 0.07 1.01 2.88
CA LEU A 84 1.16 1.94 2.61
C LEU A 84 1.03 2.62 1.24
N ALA A 85 0.57 1.90 0.21
CA ALA A 85 0.31 2.49 -1.10
C ALA A 85 -0.69 3.66 -1.05
N HIS A 86 -1.61 3.66 -0.09
CA HIS A 86 -2.54 4.76 0.13
C HIS A 86 -2.06 5.77 1.17
N TYR A 87 -1.59 5.30 2.33
CA TYR A 87 -1.17 6.15 3.43
C TYR A 87 -0.01 7.07 3.04
N MET A 88 1.00 6.54 2.34
CA MET A 88 2.18 7.31 1.94
C MET A 88 1.89 8.42 0.92
N ARG A 89 0.65 8.52 0.43
CA ARG A 89 0.16 9.57 -0.48
C ARG A 89 -0.60 10.67 0.24
N THR A 90 -0.91 10.49 1.52
CA THR A 90 -1.67 11.45 2.33
C THR A 90 -0.78 12.60 2.82
N VAL A 91 -1.40 13.71 3.22
CA VAL A 91 -0.69 14.84 3.85
C VAL A 91 -0.04 14.40 5.17
N GLU A 92 -0.68 13.47 5.88
CA GLU A 92 -0.21 12.90 7.13
C GLU A 92 1.13 12.16 6.99
N ALA A 93 1.41 11.56 5.83
CA ALA A 93 2.65 10.81 5.58
C ALA A 93 3.75 11.63 4.88
N GLU A 94 3.49 12.89 4.52
CA GLU A 94 4.40 13.71 3.72
C GLU A 94 5.80 13.86 4.34
N ASP A 95 5.87 13.99 5.68
CA ASP A 95 7.16 14.11 6.39
C ASP A 95 7.97 12.81 6.30
N ALA A 96 7.29 11.65 6.36
CA ALA A 96 7.93 10.35 6.20
C ALA A 96 8.46 10.15 4.77
N VAL A 97 7.72 10.61 3.76
CA VAL A 97 8.16 10.60 2.36
C VAL A 97 9.37 11.53 2.17
N GLY A 98 9.29 12.76 2.68
CA GLY A 98 10.37 13.74 2.59
C GLY A 98 11.66 13.25 3.25
N ASP A 99 11.53 12.65 4.44
CA ASP A 99 12.67 12.04 5.12
C ASP A 99 13.26 10.88 4.33
N LEU A 100 12.43 9.98 3.81
CA LEU A 100 12.89 8.88 2.97
C LEU A 100 13.70 9.38 1.76
N LEU A 101 13.19 10.40 1.07
CA LEU A 101 13.87 11.00 -0.08
C LEU A 101 15.19 11.67 0.31
N ALA A 102 15.25 12.34 1.46
CA ALA A 102 16.48 12.93 1.96
C ALA A 102 17.54 11.86 2.26
N TYR A 103 17.17 10.78 2.95
CA TYR A 103 18.11 9.68 3.21
C TYR A 103 18.55 8.97 1.93
N LEU A 104 17.65 8.75 0.97
CA LEU A 104 18.01 8.19 -0.34
C LEU A 104 18.95 9.12 -1.12
N SER A 105 18.71 10.42 -1.07
CA SER A 105 19.56 11.45 -1.68
C SER A 105 20.99 11.37 -1.13
N ASP A 106 21.12 11.32 0.20
CA ASP A 106 22.41 11.19 0.89
C ASP A 106 23.13 9.87 0.55
N ILE A 107 22.40 8.75 0.55
CA ILE A 107 22.97 7.42 0.27
C ILE A 107 23.50 7.32 -1.17
N HIS A 108 22.78 7.89 -2.13
CA HIS A 108 23.12 7.81 -3.55
C HIS A 108 23.92 9.01 -4.06
N ASN A 109 24.14 10.03 -3.22
CA ASN A 109 24.81 11.28 -3.57
C ASN A 109 24.19 11.94 -4.82
N ILE A 110 22.86 12.06 -4.80
CA ILE A 110 22.03 12.74 -5.80
C ILE A 110 20.96 13.54 -5.06
N ASP A 111 20.38 14.57 -5.69
CA ASP A 111 19.25 15.28 -5.10
C ASP A 111 17.93 14.74 -5.67
N LEU A 112 17.17 13.99 -4.87
CA LEU A 112 15.85 13.48 -5.26
C LEU A 112 14.71 14.43 -4.91
N VAL A 113 14.97 15.44 -4.07
CA VAL A 113 13.95 16.36 -3.52
C VAL A 113 13.83 17.60 -4.39
N GLN A 114 14.97 18.13 -4.84
CA GLN A 114 15.02 19.26 -5.72
C GLN A 114 14.27 18.94 -7.03
N ASP A 115 13.44 19.87 -7.46
CA ASP A 115 12.65 19.82 -8.70
C ASP A 115 11.67 18.64 -8.82
N LEU A 116 11.48 17.84 -7.76
CA LEU A 116 10.45 16.79 -7.72
C LEU A 116 9.06 17.41 -7.91
N LYS A 117 8.42 17.02 -9.02
CA LYS A 117 7.07 17.46 -9.40
C LYS A 117 6.01 16.60 -8.76
N TRP A 118 6.18 15.29 -8.84
CA TRP A 118 5.24 14.35 -8.24
C TRP A 118 5.92 13.05 -7.78
N TYR A 119 5.26 12.35 -6.87
CA TYR A 119 5.60 10.98 -6.50
C TYR A 119 4.36 10.07 -6.49
N GLY A 120 4.56 8.78 -6.66
CA GLY A 120 3.49 7.78 -6.60
C GLY A 120 3.96 6.51 -5.89
N TRP A 121 3.04 5.86 -5.18
CA TRP A 121 3.30 4.64 -4.43
C TRP A 121 2.52 3.47 -5.00
N TYR A 122 3.24 2.40 -5.32
CA TYR A 122 2.68 1.25 -6.03
C TYR A 122 3.13 -0.04 -5.38
N VAL A 123 2.22 -1.00 -5.29
CA VAL A 123 2.54 -2.39 -4.96
C VAL A 123 3.22 -3.01 -6.18
N THR A 124 4.29 -3.75 -6.00
CA THR A 124 5.04 -4.38 -7.10
C THR A 124 5.16 -5.90 -6.97
N GLY A 125 4.75 -6.51 -5.84
CA GLY A 125 4.86 -7.96 -5.67
C GLY A 125 4.20 -8.75 -6.81
N SER A 126 4.86 -9.81 -7.29
CA SER A 126 4.30 -10.72 -8.31
C SER A 126 3.07 -11.48 -7.79
N ASP A 127 2.93 -11.55 -6.47
CA ASP A 127 1.77 -12.04 -5.74
C ASP A 127 0.59 -11.06 -5.74
N SER A 128 0.75 -9.83 -6.22
CA SER A 128 -0.32 -8.89 -6.53
C SER A 128 -0.67 -8.91 -8.02
N ARG A 129 -1.96 -8.92 -8.38
CA ARG A 129 -2.40 -8.89 -9.79
C ARG A 129 -2.05 -7.55 -10.44
N SER A 130 -2.44 -6.44 -9.81
CA SER A 130 -2.14 -5.09 -10.25
C SER A 130 -0.66 -4.74 -10.12
N GLY A 131 0.05 -5.28 -9.12
CA GLY A 131 1.51 -5.12 -9.00
C GLY A 131 2.27 -5.78 -10.14
N ASN A 132 1.90 -7.00 -10.51
CA ASN A 132 2.48 -7.69 -11.66
C ASN A 132 2.19 -7.00 -13.01
N ARG A 133 1.05 -6.30 -13.15
CA ARG A 133 0.78 -5.47 -14.34
C ARG A 133 1.63 -4.21 -14.34
N PHE A 134 1.66 -3.49 -13.21
CA PHE A 134 2.42 -2.25 -13.06
C PHE A 134 3.89 -2.41 -13.47
N ILE A 135 4.57 -3.46 -12.97
CA ILE A 135 5.98 -3.71 -13.38
C ILE A 135 6.10 -3.96 -14.89
N GLN A 136 5.09 -4.55 -15.55
CA GLN A 136 5.15 -4.83 -16.99
C GLN A 136 5.00 -3.59 -17.86
N GLU A 137 4.29 -2.59 -17.35
CA GLU A 137 3.90 -1.40 -18.11
C GLU A 137 4.85 -0.22 -17.87
N VAL A 138 5.44 -0.13 -16.67
CA VAL A 138 6.34 0.97 -16.31
C VAL A 138 7.77 0.71 -16.76
N ASP A 139 8.29 1.60 -17.61
CA ASP A 139 9.65 1.56 -18.17
C ASP A 139 10.56 2.64 -17.57
N ALA A 140 10.40 2.96 -16.29
CA ALA A 140 11.24 3.94 -15.61
C ALA A 140 12.56 3.29 -15.12
N PRO A 141 13.72 3.97 -15.29
CA PRO A 141 15.00 3.54 -14.72
C PRO A 141 14.93 3.30 -13.21
N LEU A 142 15.62 2.26 -12.71
CA LEU A 142 15.73 2.07 -11.26
C LEU A 142 16.77 3.01 -10.64
N LEU A 143 16.51 3.47 -9.41
CA LEU A 143 17.50 4.20 -8.64
C LEU A 143 18.74 3.35 -8.38
N GLY A 144 19.92 3.94 -8.62
CA GLY A 144 21.21 3.27 -8.46
C GLY A 144 21.72 2.54 -9.71
N THR A 145 21.01 2.62 -10.84
CA THR A 145 21.43 2.05 -12.13
C THR A 145 21.21 3.06 -13.27
N ARG A 146 22.02 2.93 -14.33
CA ARG A 146 21.93 3.78 -15.52
C ARG A 146 21.18 3.13 -16.69
N ASN A 147 21.07 1.80 -16.70
CA ASN A 147 20.70 1.04 -17.90
C ASN A 147 19.68 -0.07 -17.61
N LEU A 148 19.01 -0.04 -16.45
CA LEU A 148 18.07 -1.07 -16.08
C LEU A 148 16.76 -0.42 -15.67
N SER A 149 15.73 -0.64 -16.47
CA SER A 149 14.39 -0.19 -16.15
C SER A 149 13.64 -1.17 -15.25
N LEU A 150 12.53 -0.70 -14.69
CA LEU A 150 11.65 -1.51 -13.85
C LEU A 150 11.13 -2.76 -14.59
N ASN A 151 10.69 -2.61 -15.85
CA ASN A 151 10.18 -3.75 -16.62
C ASN A 151 11.27 -4.79 -16.96
N GLU A 152 12.52 -4.35 -17.10
CA GLU A 152 13.67 -5.22 -17.38
C GLU A 152 14.06 -5.99 -16.12
N TYR A 153 13.98 -5.34 -14.95
CA TYR A 153 14.30 -5.94 -13.66
C TYR A 153 13.32 -7.05 -13.24
N LYS A 154 12.13 -7.10 -13.85
CA LYS A 154 11.14 -8.19 -13.67
C LYS A 154 11.74 -9.59 -13.86
N ARG A 155 12.74 -9.73 -14.73
CA ARG A 155 13.37 -11.04 -14.99
C ARG A 155 14.29 -11.50 -13.86
N ALA A 156 14.64 -10.60 -12.94
CA ALA A 156 15.62 -10.85 -11.91
C ALA A 156 14.99 -11.19 -10.55
N ARG A 157 14.11 -10.37 -9.94
CA ARG A 157 13.54 -10.62 -8.58
C ARG A 157 12.27 -9.81 -8.24
N ASP A 158 11.50 -10.29 -7.25
CA ASP A 158 10.29 -9.65 -6.70
C ASP A 158 10.59 -8.68 -5.54
N THR A 159 9.95 -7.50 -5.54
CA THR A 159 9.96 -6.49 -4.46
C THR A 159 8.54 -6.08 -4.12
N ASP A 160 8.28 -5.67 -2.88
CA ASP A 160 6.91 -5.45 -2.38
C ASP A 160 6.30 -4.13 -2.88
N MET A 161 7.10 -3.06 -2.95
CA MET A 161 6.65 -1.72 -3.35
C MET A 161 7.62 -0.99 -4.28
N CYS A 162 7.08 -0.04 -5.03
CA CYS A 162 7.82 0.97 -5.80
C CYS A 162 7.32 2.37 -5.44
N LEU A 163 8.28 3.25 -5.16
CA LEU A 163 8.12 4.69 -5.14
C LEU A 163 8.58 5.23 -6.50
N LEU A 164 7.64 5.71 -7.30
CA LEU A 164 7.90 6.31 -8.60
C LEU A 164 7.99 7.83 -8.45
N LEU A 165 9.10 8.41 -8.89
CA LEU A 165 9.39 9.84 -8.80
C LEU A 165 9.33 10.46 -10.18
N GLY A 166 8.67 11.61 -10.31
CA GLY A 166 8.53 12.34 -11.56
C GLY A 166 9.15 13.73 -11.50
N TYR A 167 9.91 14.03 -12.54
CA TYR A 167 10.59 15.29 -12.76
C TYR A 167 10.21 15.85 -14.11
N GLU A 168 10.30 17.16 -14.24
CA GLU A 168 10.09 17.90 -15.49
C GLU A 168 11.29 18.81 -15.71
N PHE A 169 11.81 18.80 -16.93
CA PHE A 169 12.93 19.65 -17.34
C PHE A 169 12.57 20.38 -18.63
N ASP A 170 12.93 21.66 -18.69
CA ASP A 170 12.80 22.44 -19.93
C ASP A 170 13.89 22.00 -20.90
N ASP A 171 13.52 21.56 -22.10
CA ASP A 171 14.48 21.33 -23.18
C ASP A 171 14.99 22.69 -23.69
N PRO A 172 16.28 23.02 -23.55
CA PRO A 172 16.79 24.31 -24.03
C PRO A 172 16.71 24.46 -25.57
N GLN A 173 16.45 23.37 -26.30
CA GLN A 173 16.41 23.32 -27.76
C GLN A 173 15.00 23.14 -28.34
N SER A 174 13.97 22.93 -27.51
CA SER A 174 12.57 22.89 -27.95
C SER A 174 11.63 23.49 -26.91
N ASP A 175 10.50 24.08 -27.32
CA ASP A 175 9.46 24.55 -26.37
C ASP A 175 8.71 23.38 -25.68
N ASN A 176 9.30 22.19 -25.61
CA ASN A 176 8.71 21.01 -25.00
C ASN A 176 9.25 20.78 -23.59
N ILE A 177 8.37 20.36 -22.69
CA ILE A 177 8.74 19.88 -21.37
C ILE A 177 9.09 18.39 -21.49
N GLU A 178 10.30 18.02 -21.09
CA GLU A 178 10.68 16.62 -20.97
C GLU A 178 10.30 16.08 -19.59
N HIS A 179 9.64 14.92 -19.58
CA HIS A 179 9.29 14.21 -18.37
C HIS A 179 10.31 13.10 -18.11
N TYR A 180 10.82 13.05 -16.89
CA TYR A 180 11.76 12.01 -16.46
C TYR A 180 11.22 11.32 -15.21
N GLU A 181 11.29 9.99 -15.20
CA GLU A 181 10.82 9.18 -14.08
C GLU A 181 11.95 8.33 -13.48
N ILE A 182 11.92 8.14 -12.16
CA ILE A 182 12.83 7.24 -11.44
C ILE A 182 12.00 6.27 -10.60
N SER A 183 12.26 4.97 -10.75
CA SER A 183 11.68 3.92 -9.90
C SER A 183 12.59 3.60 -8.73
N VAL A 184 12.06 3.69 -7.51
CA VAL A 184 12.75 3.28 -6.29
C VAL A 184 12.04 2.06 -5.71
N LEU A 185 12.72 0.92 -5.68
CA LEU A 185 12.15 -0.32 -5.16
C LEU A 185 12.34 -0.45 -3.66
N GLY A 186 11.38 -1.07 -2.98
CA GLY A 186 11.45 -1.28 -1.54
C GLY A 186 10.72 -2.53 -1.05
N GLU A 187 11.01 -2.86 0.20
CA GLU A 187 10.50 -4.04 0.89
C GLU A 187 9.55 -3.64 2.02
N VAL A 188 8.54 -4.46 2.27
CA VAL A 188 7.55 -4.25 3.34
C VAL A 188 7.55 -5.43 4.30
N GLU A 189 7.65 -5.16 5.60
CA GLU A 189 7.60 -6.19 6.64
C GLU A 189 6.59 -5.82 7.74
N GLY A 190 5.37 -6.34 7.60
CA GLY A 190 4.27 -6.01 8.51
C GLY A 190 4.21 -6.84 9.80
N LYS A 191 5.00 -7.92 9.89
CA LYS A 191 4.97 -8.83 11.05
C LYS A 191 6.29 -8.91 11.83
N TYR A 192 7.43 -8.91 11.16
CA TYR A 192 8.74 -9.15 11.76
C TYR A 192 9.71 -7.98 11.51
N SER A 193 9.39 -6.75 11.93
CA SER A 193 10.28 -5.60 11.65
C SER A 193 11.73 -5.79 12.14
N SER A 194 11.95 -6.56 13.22
CA SER A 194 13.30 -6.83 13.70
C SER A 194 14.22 -7.42 12.61
N ASP A 195 13.65 -8.11 11.61
CA ASP A 195 14.39 -8.64 10.48
C ASP A 195 14.82 -7.55 9.51
N ILE A 196 13.97 -6.56 9.19
CA ILE A 196 14.31 -5.47 8.26
C ILE A 196 15.47 -4.60 8.76
N HIS A 197 15.76 -4.66 10.06
CA HIS A 197 16.90 -3.99 10.70
C HIS A 197 18.21 -4.79 10.66
N ARG A 198 18.19 -6.04 10.17
CA ARG A 198 19.37 -6.92 10.11
C ARG A 198 19.99 -6.89 8.72
N SER A 199 21.32 -6.80 8.65
CA SER A 199 22.05 -6.91 7.38
C SER A 199 21.74 -8.22 6.64
N SER A 200 21.54 -9.33 7.36
CA SER A 200 21.21 -10.62 6.77
C SER A 200 19.85 -10.66 6.05
N TYR A 201 18.89 -9.80 6.43
CA TYR A 201 17.66 -9.61 5.68
C TYR A 201 17.95 -8.98 4.32
N TRP A 202 18.73 -7.91 4.28
CA TRP A 202 19.03 -7.22 3.03
C TRP A 202 19.93 -8.02 2.09
N ASN A 203 20.83 -8.83 2.63
CA ASN A 203 21.71 -9.69 1.83
C ASN A 203 20.93 -10.78 1.05
N ARG A 204 19.73 -11.19 1.52
CA ARG A 204 18.85 -12.12 0.79
C ARG A 204 17.88 -11.43 -0.17
N LYS A 205 17.71 -10.12 -0.04
CA LYS A 205 16.78 -9.32 -0.85
C LYS A 205 17.38 -8.94 -2.21
N PRO A 206 16.55 -8.47 -3.15
CA PRO A 206 17.04 -7.96 -4.42
C PRO A 206 18.04 -6.81 -4.24
N GLU A 207 19.09 -6.82 -5.06
CA GLU A 207 20.19 -5.84 -4.97
C GLU A 207 19.69 -4.39 -5.07
N PHE A 208 18.69 -4.15 -5.91
CA PHE A 208 18.12 -2.82 -6.15
C PHE A 208 16.94 -2.47 -5.23
N SER A 209 16.65 -3.28 -4.20
CA SER A 209 15.76 -2.83 -3.12
C SER A 209 16.50 -1.73 -2.36
N GLN A 210 16.02 -0.48 -2.45
CA GLN A 210 16.69 0.70 -1.92
C GLN A 210 16.19 1.13 -0.54
N PHE A 211 14.95 0.80 -0.16
CA PHE A 211 14.39 1.15 1.13
C PHE A 211 13.54 0.04 1.75
N GLY A 212 13.27 0.16 3.05
CA GLY A 212 12.38 -0.72 3.78
C GLY A 212 11.31 0.04 4.56
N ILE A 213 10.11 -0.55 4.68
CA ILE A 213 9.06 -0.08 5.60
C ILE A 213 8.59 -1.26 6.44
N GLY A 214 8.52 -1.11 7.77
CA GLY A 214 8.07 -2.18 8.65
C GLY A 214 7.32 -1.71 9.89
N VAL A 215 6.77 -2.67 10.64
CA VAL A 215 6.01 -2.44 11.87
C VAL A 215 6.68 -3.10 13.07
N SER A 216 7.01 -2.33 14.12
CA SER A 216 7.64 -2.82 15.34
C SER A 216 6.72 -2.74 16.56
N ASP A 217 6.67 -3.84 17.32
CA ASP A 217 6.06 -3.88 18.66
C ASP A 217 7.01 -3.34 19.75
N GLU A 218 8.30 -3.17 19.43
CA GLU A 218 9.34 -2.73 20.38
C GLU A 218 9.51 -1.20 20.41
N ASN A 219 9.07 -0.50 19.36
CA ASN A 219 9.21 0.95 19.25
C ASN A 219 7.93 1.66 19.71
N ASP A 220 8.07 2.70 20.53
CA ASP A 220 6.96 3.54 20.97
C ASP A 220 6.60 4.65 19.96
N HIS A 221 7.49 4.93 19.01
CA HIS A 221 7.35 5.99 18.02
C HIS A 221 7.67 5.48 16.62
N ASN A 222 7.11 6.15 15.61
CA ASN A 222 7.54 5.97 14.23
C ASN A 222 8.94 6.57 14.08
N GLN A 223 9.78 5.92 13.29
CA GLN A 223 11.16 6.36 13.12
C GLN A 223 11.71 5.96 11.76
N ILE A 224 12.79 6.60 11.34
CA ILE A 224 13.61 6.20 10.20
C ILE A 224 15.07 6.04 10.64
N GLU A 225 15.70 4.98 10.18
CA GLU A 225 17.13 4.73 10.41
C GLU A 225 17.81 4.17 9.15
N VAL A 226 19.14 4.28 9.10
CA VAL A 226 19.94 3.66 8.02
C VAL A 226 20.49 2.31 8.46
N VAL A 227 20.14 1.26 7.72
CA VAL A 227 20.66 -0.09 7.90
C VAL A 227 21.75 -0.35 6.89
N LYS A 228 22.91 -0.84 7.34
CA LYS A 228 24.04 -1.22 6.48
C LYS A 228 23.96 -2.70 6.12
N SER A 229 24.15 -3.03 4.86
CA SER A 229 24.20 -4.39 4.34
C SER A 229 25.35 -4.56 3.33
N GLU A 230 25.57 -5.78 2.85
CA GLU A 230 26.52 -6.02 1.76
C GLU A 230 26.06 -5.34 0.45
N ASN A 231 24.75 -5.15 0.28
CA ASN A 231 24.12 -4.49 -0.86
C ASN A 231 23.99 -2.97 -0.67
N GLY A 232 24.77 -2.39 0.26
CA GLY A 232 24.79 -0.96 0.57
C GLY A 232 23.94 -0.56 1.77
N SER A 233 23.86 0.75 1.98
CA SER A 233 23.03 1.38 3.01
C SER A 233 21.60 1.53 2.54
N LYS A 234 20.63 1.28 3.42
CA LYS A 234 19.19 1.34 3.12
C LYS A 234 18.47 2.13 4.21
N PRO A 235 17.69 3.18 3.90
CA PRO A 235 16.79 3.77 4.86
C PRO A 235 15.63 2.82 5.16
N VAL A 236 15.30 2.69 6.43
CA VAL A 236 14.20 1.86 6.92
C VAL A 236 13.28 2.71 7.78
N ILE A 237 12.03 2.87 7.32
CA ILE A 237 10.95 3.45 8.12
C ILE A 237 10.35 2.34 8.97
N THR A 238 10.25 2.57 10.27
CA THR A 238 9.60 1.66 11.21
C THR A 238 8.44 2.37 11.87
N PHE A 239 7.23 1.93 11.56
CA PHE A 239 6.04 2.33 12.27
C PHE A 239 5.94 1.59 13.61
N SER A 240 5.52 2.29 14.65
CA SER A 240 5.13 1.65 15.91
C SER A 240 3.83 0.87 15.69
N SER A 241 3.69 -0.33 16.25
CA SER A 241 2.41 -1.03 16.27
C SER A 241 1.35 -0.35 17.14
N LYS A 242 1.76 0.63 17.95
CA LYS A 242 0.89 1.51 18.73
C LYS A 242 0.44 2.74 17.94
N ASP A 243 1.04 3.01 16.77
CA ASP A 243 0.59 4.06 15.88
C ASP A 243 -0.82 3.75 15.40
N ASN A 244 -1.70 4.76 15.42
CA ASN A 244 -3.11 4.56 15.09
C ASN A 244 -3.30 4.01 13.67
N VAL A 245 -2.52 4.47 12.67
CA VAL A 245 -2.61 3.97 11.28
C VAL A 245 -2.38 2.47 11.22
N VAL A 246 -1.37 1.97 11.94
CA VAL A 246 -1.05 0.54 11.95
C VAL A 246 -2.03 -0.26 12.79
N LYS A 247 -2.37 0.24 13.98
CA LYS A 247 -3.28 -0.44 14.90
C LYS A 247 -4.68 -0.55 14.28
N ASP A 248 -5.20 0.54 13.75
CA ASP A 248 -6.54 0.61 13.19
C ASP A 248 -6.65 -0.13 11.86
N PHE A 249 -5.53 -0.28 11.12
CA PHE A 249 -5.43 -1.23 10.03
C PHE A 249 -5.69 -2.67 10.45
N ILE A 250 -5.19 -3.12 11.60
CA ILE A 250 -5.51 -4.47 12.09
C ILE A 250 -6.95 -4.54 12.60
N ASP A 251 -7.44 -3.49 13.26
CA ASP A 251 -8.79 -3.45 13.83
C ASP A 251 -9.88 -3.38 12.75
N ILE A 252 -9.57 -2.93 11.53
CA ILE A 252 -10.54 -2.95 10.41
C ILE A 252 -11.05 -4.37 10.12
N LEU A 253 -10.28 -5.41 10.45
CA LEU A 253 -10.71 -6.80 10.35
C LEU A 253 -11.96 -7.07 11.20
N ASP A 254 -12.01 -6.53 12.42
CA ASP A 254 -13.15 -6.68 13.33
C ASP A 254 -14.37 -5.90 12.84
N VAL A 255 -14.15 -4.82 12.09
CA VAL A 255 -15.20 -4.08 11.39
C VAL A 255 -15.78 -4.91 10.25
N PHE A 256 -14.92 -5.52 9.42
CA PHE A 256 -15.38 -6.41 8.35
C PHE A 256 -16.05 -7.68 8.89
N ASP A 257 -15.56 -8.26 9.98
CA ASP A 257 -16.23 -9.38 10.65
C ASP A 257 -17.64 -8.99 11.09
N TRP A 258 -17.77 -7.79 11.68
CA TRP A 258 -19.05 -7.24 12.06
C TRP A 258 -19.97 -7.03 10.86
N VAL A 259 -19.50 -6.37 9.79
CA VAL A 259 -20.27 -6.14 8.55
C VAL A 259 -20.72 -7.47 7.94
N PHE A 260 -19.83 -8.46 7.90
CA PHE A 260 -20.06 -9.77 7.29
C PHE A 260 -21.05 -10.65 8.05
N ASN A 261 -21.19 -10.46 9.36
CA ASN A 261 -22.05 -11.30 10.20
C ASN A 261 -23.36 -10.62 10.64
N ARG A 262 -23.50 -9.29 10.53
CA ARG A 262 -24.66 -8.54 11.05
C ARG A 262 -25.83 -8.25 10.09
N ARG A 263 -25.87 -8.81 8.88
CA ARG A 263 -27.07 -8.72 8.00
C ARG A 263 -28.37 -9.22 8.67
N TYR A 264 -28.28 -9.93 9.81
CA TYR A 264 -29.42 -10.47 10.54
C TYR A 264 -29.95 -9.59 11.70
N SER A 265 -29.41 -8.37 11.93
CA SER A 265 -30.02 -7.42 12.88
C SER A 265 -30.89 -6.39 12.17
N GLN A 266 -32.10 -6.13 12.66
CA GLN A 266 -33.13 -5.30 12.01
C GLN A 266 -32.73 -3.85 11.76
N ASP A 267 -31.77 -3.31 12.52
CA ASP A 267 -31.25 -1.96 12.35
C ASP A 267 -29.81 -2.04 11.86
N ASN A 268 -29.56 -1.71 10.59
CA ASN A 268 -28.23 -1.58 9.96
C ASN A 268 -27.38 -0.43 10.57
N THR A 269 -27.59 -0.10 11.84
CA THR A 269 -26.90 0.97 12.55
C THR A 269 -25.53 0.47 13.04
N PRO A 270 -24.44 1.19 12.71
CA PRO A 270 -23.13 0.88 13.25
C PRO A 270 -23.11 0.93 14.80
N PRO A 271 -22.27 0.12 15.47
CA PRO A 271 -22.03 0.23 16.90
C PRO A 271 -21.63 1.66 17.29
N ARG A 272 -22.12 2.12 18.44
CA ARG A 272 -21.81 3.47 18.95
C ARG A 272 -20.31 3.72 19.09
N SER A 273 -19.52 2.69 19.42
CA SER A 273 -18.06 2.79 19.47
C SER A 273 -17.46 3.16 18.11
N TYR A 274 -17.94 2.57 17.02
CA TYR A 274 -17.47 2.89 15.66
C TYR A 274 -17.96 4.27 15.19
N ILE A 275 -19.16 4.68 15.59
CA ILE A 275 -19.66 6.04 15.32
C ILE A 275 -18.78 7.08 16.03
N ASN A 276 -18.44 6.85 17.30
CA ASN A 276 -17.68 7.80 18.11
C ASN A 276 -16.26 8.05 17.58
N ILE A 277 -15.65 7.08 16.89
CA ILE A 277 -14.33 7.22 16.26
C ILE A 277 -14.40 7.70 14.79
N GLY A 278 -15.59 8.04 14.29
CA GLY A 278 -15.79 8.56 12.94
C GLY A 278 -15.89 7.50 11.84
N LEU A 279 -15.95 6.20 12.18
CA LEU A 279 -16.03 5.09 11.23
C LEU A 279 -17.47 4.83 10.71
N GLY A 280 -18.47 5.51 11.28
CA GLY A 280 -19.89 5.26 11.01
C GLY A 280 -20.28 5.41 9.53
N ASN A 281 -19.77 6.43 8.84
CA ASN A 281 -20.08 6.67 7.42
C ASN A 281 -19.50 5.57 6.53
N THR A 282 -18.25 5.17 6.75
CA THR A 282 -17.61 4.08 6.02
C THR A 282 -18.36 2.78 6.21
N ILE A 283 -18.77 2.43 7.43
CA ILE A 283 -19.57 1.21 7.67
C ILE A 283 -20.90 1.27 6.93
N LYS A 284 -21.61 2.40 6.99
CA LYS A 284 -22.88 2.58 6.29
C LYS A 284 -22.69 2.35 4.79
N TYR A 285 -21.67 2.95 4.20
CA TYR A 285 -21.32 2.75 2.79
C TYR A 285 -21.03 1.28 2.46
N LEU A 286 -20.22 0.59 3.29
CA LEU A 286 -19.93 -0.85 3.08
C LEU A 286 -21.18 -1.73 3.15
N ILE A 287 -22.15 -1.41 4.03
CA ILE A 287 -23.43 -2.14 4.09
C ILE A 287 -24.27 -1.87 2.85
N GLU A 288 -24.36 -0.61 2.41
CA GLU A 288 -25.13 -0.20 1.23
C GLU A 288 -24.57 -0.84 -0.04
N SER A 289 -23.24 -0.91 -0.16
CA SER A 289 -22.54 -1.52 -1.29
C SER A 289 -22.29 -3.03 -1.19
N TRP A 290 -23.01 -3.72 -0.30
CA TRP A 290 -22.82 -5.16 -0.05
C TRP A 290 -22.88 -6.04 -1.31
N ASN A 291 -23.78 -5.70 -2.22
CA ASN A 291 -24.01 -6.45 -3.46
C ASN A 291 -23.39 -5.78 -4.69
N ASP A 292 -22.69 -4.66 -4.52
CA ASP A 292 -22.04 -3.97 -5.62
C ASP A 292 -20.75 -4.72 -6.01
N PRO A 293 -20.33 -4.63 -7.29
CA PRO A 293 -19.02 -5.14 -7.68
C PRO A 293 -17.91 -4.50 -6.85
N VAL A 294 -17.08 -5.31 -6.19
CA VAL A 294 -16.06 -4.84 -5.24
C VAL A 294 -15.06 -3.87 -5.87
N TYR A 295 -14.75 -4.02 -7.17
CA TYR A 295 -13.88 -3.06 -7.86
C TYR A 295 -14.49 -1.65 -7.92
N GLU A 296 -15.82 -1.52 -7.95
CA GLU A 296 -16.51 -0.22 -7.92
C GLU A 296 -16.45 0.38 -6.52
N VAL A 297 -16.68 -0.44 -5.50
CA VAL A 297 -16.55 -0.05 -4.09
C VAL A 297 -15.14 0.46 -3.80
N ILE A 298 -14.12 -0.26 -4.27
CA ILE A 298 -12.72 0.16 -4.19
C ILE A 298 -12.51 1.51 -4.89
N ARG A 299 -12.97 1.66 -6.13
CA ARG A 299 -12.82 2.90 -6.90
C ARG A 299 -13.46 4.09 -6.19
N ASP A 300 -14.62 3.89 -5.59
CA ASP A 300 -15.34 4.96 -4.90
C ASP A 300 -14.68 5.33 -3.56
N LEU A 301 -14.18 4.35 -2.79
CA LEU A 301 -13.38 4.62 -1.60
C LEU A 301 -12.08 5.36 -1.93
N ARG A 302 -11.41 5.03 -3.06
CA ARG A 302 -10.21 5.75 -3.53
C ARG A 302 -10.47 7.25 -3.70
N LYS A 303 -11.63 7.64 -4.23
CA LYS A 303 -12.00 9.06 -4.45
C LYS A 303 -12.18 9.84 -3.15
N LEU A 304 -12.40 9.16 -2.03
CA LEU A 304 -12.53 9.81 -0.73
C LEU A 304 -11.17 10.23 -0.17
N ILE A 305 -10.08 9.58 -0.58
CA ILE A 305 -8.75 9.84 -0.04
C ILE A 305 -8.21 11.14 -0.63
N ASN A 306 -7.98 12.13 0.24
CA ASN A 306 -7.27 13.33 -0.16
C ASN A 306 -5.76 13.06 -0.13
N VAL A 307 -5.09 13.34 -1.25
CA VAL A 307 -3.65 13.12 -1.39
C VAL A 307 -2.88 14.43 -1.18
N SER A 308 -1.62 14.32 -0.78
CA SER A 308 -0.68 15.45 -0.76
C SER A 308 -0.55 16.05 -2.15
N ASP A 309 -0.33 17.37 -2.23
CA ASP A 309 -0.27 18.13 -3.50
C ASP A 309 0.73 17.55 -4.52
N LYS A 310 1.82 16.94 -4.03
CA LYS A 310 2.84 16.30 -4.87
C LYS A 310 2.60 14.80 -5.12
N SER A 311 1.58 14.20 -4.53
CA SER A 311 1.29 12.78 -4.75
C SER A 311 0.38 12.59 -5.96
N LYS A 312 0.63 11.54 -6.75
CA LYS A 312 -0.34 11.04 -7.73
C LYS A 312 -1.63 10.58 -7.04
N GLU A 313 -2.78 10.92 -7.64
CA GLU A 313 -4.11 10.53 -7.16
C GLU A 313 -4.36 9.02 -7.23
N GLU A 314 -3.68 8.32 -8.14
CA GLU A 314 -3.89 6.90 -8.42
C GLU A 314 -2.74 6.02 -7.87
N THR A 315 -3.11 4.84 -7.38
CA THR A 315 -2.19 3.71 -7.14
C THR A 315 -2.31 2.71 -8.31
N ASN A 316 -1.91 1.45 -8.11
CA ASN A 316 -2.03 0.44 -9.16
C ASN A 316 -3.46 0.36 -9.73
N GLU A 317 -3.57 0.22 -11.06
CA GLU A 317 -4.86 0.06 -11.73
C GLU A 317 -5.50 -1.27 -11.35
N ILE A 318 -6.77 -1.23 -10.97
CA ILE A 318 -7.58 -2.40 -10.64
C ILE A 318 -8.40 -2.79 -11.86
N THR A 319 -8.04 -3.90 -12.48
CA THR A 319 -8.74 -4.40 -13.67
C THR A 319 -10.07 -5.04 -13.30
N MET A 320 -11.09 -4.72 -14.09
CA MET A 320 -12.37 -5.42 -14.11
C MET A 320 -12.15 -6.88 -14.55
N PRO A 321 -12.74 -7.88 -13.88
CA PRO A 321 -12.89 -9.19 -14.48
C PRO A 321 -13.86 -9.02 -15.66
N SER A 322 -13.45 -9.42 -16.86
CA SER A 322 -14.34 -9.38 -18.02
C SER A 322 -15.53 -10.31 -17.78
N VAL A 323 -16.71 -9.74 -17.52
CA VAL A 323 -17.96 -10.50 -17.57
C VAL A 323 -18.32 -10.63 -19.05
N PRO A 324 -18.37 -11.85 -19.62
CA PRO A 324 -18.80 -12.01 -21.00
C PRO A 324 -20.22 -11.45 -21.14
N LYS A 325 -20.40 -10.42 -21.97
CA LYS A 325 -21.74 -9.98 -22.35
C LYS A 325 -22.39 -11.11 -23.14
N ILE A 326 -23.41 -11.75 -22.57
CA ILE A 326 -24.32 -12.57 -23.35
C ILE A 326 -25.03 -11.61 -24.30
N ILE A 327 -24.63 -11.59 -25.56
CA ILE A 327 -25.40 -10.96 -26.63
C ILE A 327 -26.59 -11.91 -26.86
N LEU A 328 -27.76 -11.56 -26.34
CA LEU A 328 -28.99 -12.26 -26.69
C LEU A 328 -29.33 -11.90 -28.16
N PRO A 329 -29.63 -12.90 -29.02
CA PRO A 329 -29.91 -12.69 -30.43
C PRO A 329 -31.23 -11.95 -30.68
#